data_AF-D4DNI0-F1
#
_entry.id   AF-D4DNI0-F1
#
_cell.length_a   1.000
_cell.length_b   1.000
_cell.length_c   1.000
_cell.angle_alpha   90.00
_cell.angle_beta   90.00
_cell.angle_gamma   90.00
#
_symmetry.space_group_name_H-M   'P 1'
#
loop_
_entity.id
_entity.type
_entity.pdbx_description
1 polymer ?
#
loop_
_entity_poly.entity_id
_entity_poly.type
_entity_poly.pdbx_seq_one_letter_code
_entity_poly.pdbx_strand_id
1 'polypeptide(L)'
;MPTIPIGTNTARATTAAAAEAPPAKPPPALPPELSPKKWLKEKFGTEITAYVTQVGEKEIQFEGYEHISQNPFFAANQSQIAELENYMDSVRKSLDSVGAKLHIEAANVPVGLGEPVFDRLDAEIAYAMMGINAVKGVEIGAGFGSVVQRGSEHGDELTPQGFLSNHSGGILGGISTGQDIHVNIAIKPTSSIATPRRSIDINGNPVELATHGRHDPCVGLRAAPIAEAMLALVLIDHALRHRAQNADAAVDTPDIAKQRG
;
A
#
# COMPACT_ATOMS: atom_id res chain seq x y z
N MET A 1 19.60 -31.82 42.19
CA MET A 1 19.01 -31.60 40.86
C MET A 1 19.94 -32.23 39.84
N PRO A 2 19.47 -33.17 39.00
CA PRO A 2 20.34 -33.93 38.11
C PRO A 2 20.72 -33.10 36.88
N THR A 3 22.02 -33.10 36.59
CA THR A 3 22.64 -32.59 35.35
C THR A 3 22.39 -33.56 34.20
N ILE A 4 21.83 -33.07 33.10
CA ILE A 4 21.63 -33.83 31.85
C ILE A 4 22.92 -33.72 31.02
N PRO A 5 23.57 -34.84 30.62
CA PRO A 5 24.76 -34.78 29.77
C PRO A 5 24.35 -34.58 28.31
N ILE A 6 24.92 -33.57 27.66
CA ILE A 6 24.77 -33.34 26.22
C ILE A 6 25.82 -34.20 25.51
N GLY A 7 25.36 -35.24 24.81
CA GLY A 7 26.21 -36.11 24.02
C GLY A 7 26.87 -35.36 22.87
N THR A 8 28.19 -35.53 22.73
CA THR A 8 28.97 -35.10 21.59
C THR A 8 28.58 -35.91 20.36
N ASN A 9 27.79 -35.33 19.46
CA ASN A 9 27.58 -35.91 18.13
C ASN A 9 28.36 -35.10 17.10
N THR A 10 29.59 -35.54 16.83
CA THR A 10 30.37 -35.15 15.66
C THR A 10 29.67 -35.68 14.41
N ALA A 11 28.91 -34.82 13.72
CA ALA A 11 28.34 -35.12 12.42
C ALA A 11 28.60 -33.96 11.44
N ARG A 12 29.62 -34.19 10.59
CA ARG A 12 29.90 -33.62 9.27
C ARG A 12 29.22 -32.29 8.91
N ALA A 13 30.06 -31.27 8.73
CA ALA A 13 29.73 -30.06 7.97
C ALA A 13 29.38 -30.42 6.52
N THR A 14 28.09 -30.54 6.22
CA THR A 14 27.60 -30.38 4.85
C THR A 14 27.54 -28.90 4.55
N THR A 15 28.32 -28.47 3.58
CA THR A 15 28.20 -27.19 2.90
C THR A 15 26.77 -27.04 2.38
N ALA A 16 25.90 -26.41 3.17
CA ALA A 16 24.61 -25.97 2.68
C ALA A 16 24.86 -24.76 1.78
N ALA A 17 25.11 -25.04 0.50
CA ALA A 17 24.76 -24.08 -0.54
C ALA A 17 23.33 -23.65 -0.25
N ALA A 18 23.11 -22.34 -0.11
CA ALA A 18 21.77 -21.78 -0.01
C ALA A 18 21.01 -22.28 -1.23
N ALA A 19 20.19 -23.31 -1.03
CA ALA A 19 19.30 -23.81 -2.06
C ALA A 19 18.35 -22.65 -2.35
N GLU A 20 18.56 -22.02 -3.50
CA GLU A 20 17.65 -21.06 -4.08
C GLU A 20 16.28 -21.75 -4.09
N ALA A 21 15.39 -21.31 -3.20
CA ALA A 21 14.03 -21.84 -3.18
C ALA A 21 13.48 -21.65 -4.60
N PRO A 22 12.94 -22.69 -5.24
CA PRO A 22 12.36 -22.55 -6.57
C PRO A 22 11.36 -21.39 -6.51
N PRO A 23 11.36 -20.48 -7.50
CA PRO A 23 10.47 -19.33 -7.48
C PRO A 23 9.06 -19.83 -7.21
N ALA A 24 8.46 -19.36 -6.12
CA ALA A 24 7.09 -19.71 -5.77
C ALA A 24 6.26 -19.46 -7.03
N LYS A 25 5.60 -20.51 -7.51
CA LYS A 25 4.74 -20.40 -8.69
C LYS A 25 3.78 -19.25 -8.39
N PRO A 26 3.72 -18.19 -9.22
CA PRO A 26 2.82 -17.09 -8.96
C PRO A 26 1.42 -17.66 -8.77
N PRO A 27 0.64 -17.17 -7.81
CA PRO A 27 -0.74 -17.62 -7.66
C PRO A 27 -1.43 -17.51 -9.02
N PRO A 28 -2.31 -18.46 -9.37
CA PRO A 28 -3.01 -18.41 -10.65
C PRO A 28 -3.64 -17.02 -10.79
N ALA A 29 -3.30 -16.33 -11.88
CA ALA A 29 -3.88 -15.03 -12.16
C ALA A 29 -5.40 -15.20 -12.18
N LEU A 30 -6.10 -14.40 -11.37
CA LEU A 30 -7.56 -14.40 -11.39
C LEU A 30 -7.99 -14.14 -12.84
N PRO A 31 -8.99 -14.86 -13.36
CA PRO A 31 -9.55 -14.53 -14.67
C PRO A 31 -9.95 -13.05 -14.69
N PRO A 32 -9.69 -12.30 -15.77
CA PRO A 32 -9.93 -10.86 -15.81
C PRO A 32 -11.39 -10.49 -15.50
N GLU A 33 -12.34 -11.40 -15.76
CA GLU A 33 -13.74 -11.33 -15.38
C GLU A 33 -14.03 -11.37 -13.87
N LEU A 34 -13.12 -11.87 -13.03
CA LEU A 34 -13.25 -11.95 -11.58
C LEU A 34 -12.45 -10.86 -10.84
N SER A 35 -11.85 -9.92 -11.56
CA SER A 35 -11.05 -8.84 -10.96
C SER A 35 -11.89 -7.99 -9.99
N PRO A 36 -11.46 -7.83 -8.73
CA PRO A 36 -12.14 -6.96 -7.77
C PRO A 36 -12.37 -5.53 -8.27
N LYS A 37 -11.36 -4.95 -8.92
CA LYS A 37 -11.47 -3.61 -9.53
C LYS A 37 -12.57 -3.56 -10.60
N LYS A 38 -12.69 -4.61 -11.41
CA LYS A 38 -13.71 -4.70 -12.47
C LYS A 38 -15.11 -4.77 -11.87
N TRP A 39 -15.33 -5.61 -10.86
CA TRP A 39 -16.63 -5.73 -10.20
C TRP A 39 -17.06 -4.42 -9.54
N LEU A 40 -16.14 -3.74 -8.84
CA LEU A 40 -16.40 -2.44 -8.22
C LEU A 40 -16.78 -1.37 -9.26
N LYS A 41 -16.05 -1.32 -10.37
CA LYS A 41 -16.34 -0.40 -11.48
C LYS A 41 -17.70 -0.68 -12.12
N GLU A 42 -18.01 -1.94 -12.42
CA GLU A 42 -19.29 -2.31 -13.04
C GLU A 42 -20.48 -2.08 -12.10
N LYS A 43 -20.30 -2.31 -10.79
CA LYS A 43 -21.41 -2.22 -9.84
C LYS A 43 -21.67 -0.82 -9.30
N PHE A 44 -20.60 -0.04 -9.08
CA PHE A 44 -20.69 1.25 -8.41
C PHE A 44 -20.04 2.40 -9.18
N GLY A 45 -19.33 2.12 -10.28
CA GLY A 45 -18.50 3.13 -10.96
C GLY A 45 -17.20 3.44 -10.22
N THR A 46 -16.86 2.65 -9.18
CA THR A 46 -15.67 2.86 -8.36
C THR A 46 -14.40 2.62 -9.18
N GLU A 47 -13.49 3.60 -9.17
CA GLU A 47 -12.20 3.53 -9.83
C GLU A 47 -11.08 3.61 -8.80
N ILE A 48 -10.07 2.76 -8.93
CA ILE A 48 -8.96 2.70 -7.98
C ILE A 48 -7.66 2.89 -8.73
N THR A 49 -6.88 3.87 -8.28
CA THR A 49 -5.63 4.29 -8.90
C THR A 49 -4.56 4.44 -7.84
N ALA A 50 -3.36 3.95 -8.11
CA ALA A 50 -2.19 4.16 -7.28
C ALA A 50 -1.03 4.75 -8.08
N TYR A 51 -0.29 5.66 -7.45
CA TYR A 51 0.90 6.26 -8.04
C TYR A 51 1.96 6.58 -6.98
N VAL A 52 3.21 6.63 -7.41
CA VAL A 52 4.34 6.95 -6.54
C VAL A 52 4.45 8.46 -6.37
N THR A 53 4.53 8.91 -5.13
CA THR A 53 4.65 10.33 -4.75
C THR A 53 6.04 10.70 -4.25
N GLN A 54 6.86 9.71 -3.88
CA GLN A 54 8.24 9.94 -3.45
C GLN A 54 9.11 8.70 -3.67
N VAL A 55 10.37 8.93 -4.06
CA VAL A 55 11.40 7.88 -4.17
C VAL A 55 12.66 8.36 -3.45
N GLY A 56 12.97 7.76 -2.31
CA GLY A 56 14.03 8.25 -1.42
C GLY A 56 13.88 9.74 -1.11
N GLU A 57 14.88 10.54 -1.47
CA GLU A 57 14.88 11.99 -1.23
C GLU A 57 14.13 12.81 -2.30
N LYS A 58 13.59 12.15 -3.33
CA LYS A 58 12.93 12.81 -4.47
C LYS A 58 11.42 12.75 -4.33
N GLU A 59 10.82 13.88 -3.97
CA GLU A 59 9.38 14.09 -4.07
C GLU A 59 8.95 14.30 -5.53
N ILE A 60 7.79 13.75 -5.87
CA ILE A 60 7.22 13.77 -7.22
C ILE A 60 5.96 14.61 -7.21
N GLN A 61 5.95 15.65 -8.04
CA GLN A 61 4.80 16.55 -8.20
C GLN A 61 3.74 15.89 -9.05
N PHE A 62 2.47 16.04 -8.68
CA PHE A 62 1.37 15.54 -9.48
C PHE A 62 1.14 16.43 -10.70
N GLU A 63 1.13 15.84 -11.89
CA GLU A 63 0.81 16.51 -13.17
C GLU A 63 -0.44 15.94 -13.83
N GLY A 64 -0.69 14.63 -13.70
CA GLY A 64 -1.87 14.00 -14.28
C GLY A 64 -1.87 12.47 -14.19
N TYR A 65 -3.06 11.89 -14.06
CA TYR A 65 -3.24 10.44 -13.98
C TYR A 65 -2.84 9.71 -15.27
N GLU A 66 -2.92 10.38 -16.41
CA GLU A 66 -2.53 9.84 -17.73
C GLU A 66 -1.06 9.41 -17.78
N HIS A 67 -0.20 10.02 -16.97
CA HIS A 67 1.24 9.74 -16.95
C HIS A 67 1.60 8.46 -16.20
N ILE A 68 0.75 7.98 -15.28
CA ILE A 68 1.05 6.86 -14.38
C ILE A 68 1.51 5.61 -15.14
N SER A 69 0.82 5.29 -16.24
CA SER A 69 1.12 4.10 -17.05
C SER A 69 2.21 4.31 -18.11
N GLN A 70 2.68 5.54 -18.28
CA GLN A 70 3.59 5.93 -19.37
C GLN A 70 5.07 5.88 -18.94
N ASN A 71 5.36 5.62 -17.67
CA ASN A 71 6.71 5.61 -17.13
C ASN A 71 6.95 4.42 -16.18
N PRO A 72 8.20 3.99 -15.97
CA PRO A 72 8.52 2.81 -15.16
C PRO A 72 8.39 3.04 -13.65
N PHE A 73 8.14 4.27 -13.19
CA PHE A 73 8.03 4.62 -11.79
C PHE A 73 6.60 4.62 -11.27
N PHE A 74 5.59 4.44 -12.15
CA PHE A 74 4.18 4.64 -11.80
C PHE A 74 3.93 6.04 -11.20
N ALA A 75 4.68 7.04 -11.69
CA ALA A 75 4.54 8.43 -11.26
C ALA A 75 3.43 9.12 -12.08
N ALA A 76 2.59 9.91 -11.42
CA ALA A 76 1.61 10.78 -12.08
C ALA A 76 2.27 12.07 -12.63
N ASN A 77 3.45 11.94 -13.25
CA ASN A 77 4.34 13.03 -13.62
C ASN A 77 5.18 12.66 -14.84
N GLN A 78 5.47 13.63 -15.70
CA GLN A 78 6.37 13.51 -16.83
C GLN A 78 7.65 14.36 -16.67
N SER A 79 7.57 15.53 -16.04
CA SER A 79 8.70 16.50 -16.00
C SER A 79 9.92 16.03 -15.20
N GLN A 80 9.72 15.20 -14.17
CA GLN A 80 10.76 14.73 -13.25
C GLN A 80 11.32 13.35 -13.60
N ILE A 81 10.82 12.68 -14.65
CA ILE A 81 11.20 11.30 -14.97
C ILE A 81 12.71 11.16 -15.21
N ALA A 82 13.32 12.05 -15.98
CA ALA A 82 14.76 12.01 -16.24
C ALA A 82 15.59 12.24 -14.95
N GLU A 83 15.11 13.06 -14.02
CA GLU A 83 15.75 13.26 -12.72
C GLU A 83 15.68 11.96 -11.88
N LEU A 84 14.52 11.32 -11.84
CA LEU A 84 14.30 10.07 -11.12
C LEU A 84 15.15 8.92 -11.68
N GLU A 85 15.33 8.84 -13.01
CA GLU A 85 16.22 7.88 -13.65
C GLU A 85 17.68 8.07 -13.20
N ASN A 86 18.18 9.30 -13.27
CA ASN A 86 19.53 9.64 -12.83
C ASN A 86 19.74 9.35 -11.35
N TYR A 87 18.74 9.69 -10.52
CA TYR A 87 18.77 9.39 -9.09
C TYR A 87 18.80 7.88 -8.85
N MET A 88 17.95 7.11 -9.50
CA MET A 88 17.91 5.65 -9.35
C MET A 88 19.21 4.99 -9.82
N ASP A 89 19.81 5.48 -10.89
CA ASP A 89 21.13 5.03 -11.35
C ASP A 89 22.24 5.36 -10.37
N SER A 90 22.16 6.50 -9.67
CA SER A 90 23.11 6.84 -8.61
C SER A 90 23.01 5.86 -7.43
N VAL A 91 21.79 5.49 -7.02
CA VAL A 91 21.52 4.50 -5.95
C VAL A 91 22.02 3.11 -6.36
N ARG A 92 21.81 2.71 -7.63
CA ARG A 92 22.36 1.45 -8.17
C ARG A 92 23.88 1.43 -8.13
N LYS A 93 24.53 2.53 -8.55
CA LYS A 93 26.00 2.67 -8.55
C LYS A 93 26.58 2.68 -7.14
N SER A 94 25.84 3.19 -6.15
CA SER A 94 26.23 3.14 -4.74
C SER A 94 25.99 1.77 -4.09
N LEU A 95 25.48 0.78 -4.84
CA LEU A 95 25.19 -0.57 -4.35
C LEU A 95 24.23 -0.57 -3.14
N ASP A 96 23.29 0.37 -3.13
CA ASP A 96 22.33 0.60 -2.06
C ASP A 96 20.89 0.57 -2.59
N SER A 97 19.92 0.85 -1.71
CA SER A 97 18.50 0.92 -2.04
C SER A 97 17.81 2.07 -1.31
N VAL A 98 16.64 2.45 -1.81
CA VAL A 98 15.82 3.53 -1.27
C VAL A 98 14.36 3.11 -1.12
N GLY A 99 13.67 3.76 -0.19
CA GLY A 99 12.23 3.58 0.01
C GLY A 99 11.40 4.35 -1.00
N ALA A 100 10.08 4.23 -0.87
CA ALA A 100 9.12 5.02 -1.65
C ALA A 100 7.87 5.36 -0.82
N LYS A 101 7.20 6.44 -1.20
CA LYS A 101 5.84 6.77 -0.77
C LYS A 101 4.90 6.59 -1.95
N LEU A 102 3.78 5.92 -1.73
CA LEU A 102 2.72 5.77 -2.72
C LEU A 102 1.45 6.41 -2.20
N HIS A 103 0.71 7.00 -3.12
CA HIS A 103 -0.67 7.43 -2.93
C HIS A 103 -1.60 6.45 -3.65
N ILE A 104 -2.69 6.09 -3.01
CA ILE A 104 -3.76 5.26 -3.54
C ILE A 104 -5.07 6.00 -3.32
N GLU A 105 -5.85 6.11 -4.39
CA GLU A 105 -7.12 6.78 -4.43
C GLU A 105 -8.21 5.80 -4.89
N ALA A 106 -9.36 5.80 -4.22
CA ALA A 106 -10.56 5.15 -4.71
C ALA A 106 -11.68 6.18 -4.86
N ALA A 107 -12.04 6.48 -6.11
CA ALA A 107 -13.12 7.40 -6.46
C ALA A 107 -14.45 6.66 -6.59
N ASN A 108 -15.57 7.39 -6.46
CA ASN A 108 -16.93 6.85 -6.58
C ASN A 108 -17.22 5.66 -5.65
N VAL A 109 -16.70 5.70 -4.42
CA VAL A 109 -17.00 4.69 -3.41
C VAL A 109 -18.40 4.98 -2.83
N PRO A 110 -19.31 4.00 -2.73
CA PRO A 110 -20.61 4.20 -2.10
C PRO A 110 -20.47 4.73 -0.67
N VAL A 111 -21.36 5.62 -0.24
CA VAL A 111 -21.46 6.04 1.16
C VAL A 111 -21.88 4.86 2.06
N GLY A 112 -21.34 4.80 3.27
CA GLY A 112 -21.77 3.84 4.31
C GLY A 112 -21.04 2.49 4.31
N LEU A 113 -20.01 2.28 3.47
CA LEU A 113 -19.17 1.08 3.55
C LEU A 113 -18.31 1.10 4.82
N GLY A 114 -18.36 0.04 5.63
CA GLY A 114 -17.59 -0.11 6.86
C GLY A 114 -18.41 -0.82 7.94
N GLU A 115 -17.75 -1.46 8.91
CA GLU A 115 -18.43 -2.15 10.03
C GLU A 115 -17.84 -1.74 11.39
N PRO A 116 -18.25 -0.57 11.93
CA PRO A 116 -17.88 -0.19 13.28
C PRO A 116 -18.39 -1.21 14.33
N VAL A 117 -17.67 -1.48 15.43
CA VAL A 117 -16.49 -0.77 15.96
C VAL A 117 -15.16 -1.44 15.60
N PHE A 118 -15.16 -2.75 15.35
CA PHE A 118 -13.93 -3.55 15.21
C PHE A 118 -13.42 -3.62 13.76
N ASP A 119 -14.34 -3.69 12.79
CA ASP A 119 -14.02 -3.85 11.37
C ASP A 119 -14.31 -2.53 10.63
N ARG A 120 -13.80 -1.43 11.19
CA ARG A 120 -13.89 -0.11 10.54
C ARG A 120 -13.14 -0.15 9.21
N LEU A 121 -13.67 0.55 8.21
CA LEU A 121 -13.09 0.55 6.87
C LEU A 121 -11.63 1.02 6.85
N ASP A 122 -11.30 2.06 7.60
CA ASP A 122 -9.93 2.57 7.74
C ASP A 122 -8.98 1.54 8.38
N ALA A 123 -9.46 0.78 9.38
CA ALA A 123 -8.69 -0.25 10.07
C ALA A 123 -8.37 -1.43 9.14
N GLU A 124 -9.35 -1.91 8.37
CA GLU A 124 -9.16 -3.00 7.40
C GLU A 124 -8.27 -2.57 6.23
N ILE A 125 -8.43 -1.33 5.73
CA ILE A 125 -7.50 -0.76 4.74
C ILE A 125 -6.08 -0.72 5.32
N ALA A 126 -5.91 -0.21 6.55
CA ALA A 126 -4.60 -0.15 7.19
C ALA A 126 -3.98 -1.55 7.38
N TYR A 127 -4.77 -2.53 7.79
CA TYR A 127 -4.35 -3.92 7.92
C TYR A 127 -3.89 -4.50 6.58
N ALA A 128 -4.72 -4.37 5.54
CA ALA A 128 -4.42 -4.86 4.20
C ALA A 128 -3.15 -4.22 3.62
N MET A 129 -3.02 -2.90 3.75
CA MET A 129 -1.87 -2.13 3.26
C MET A 129 -0.59 -2.46 4.02
N MET A 130 -0.66 -2.54 5.35
CA MET A 130 0.50 -2.93 6.19
C MET A 130 0.94 -4.38 5.92
N GLY A 131 0.04 -5.23 5.44
CA GLY A 131 0.35 -6.59 5.00
C GLY A 131 1.19 -6.67 3.70
N ILE A 132 1.30 -5.58 2.93
CA ILE A 132 2.17 -5.53 1.75
C ILE A 132 3.63 -5.54 2.20
N ASN A 133 4.43 -6.43 1.62
CA ASN A 133 5.84 -6.55 1.94
C ASN A 133 6.57 -5.19 1.86
N ALA A 134 7.40 -4.93 2.87
CA ALA A 134 8.15 -3.69 3.05
C ALA A 134 7.34 -2.43 3.40
N VAL A 135 6.01 -2.47 3.49
CA VAL A 135 5.23 -1.35 4.05
C VAL A 135 5.53 -1.22 5.55
N LYS A 136 5.80 0.03 5.97
CA LYS A 136 6.11 0.38 7.37
C LYS A 136 5.20 1.45 7.95
N GLY A 137 4.37 2.10 7.14
CA GLY A 137 3.40 3.09 7.58
C GLY A 137 2.24 3.17 6.60
N VAL A 138 1.05 3.42 7.14
CA VAL A 138 -0.18 3.66 6.39
C VAL A 138 -0.83 4.92 6.94
N GLU A 139 -1.29 5.79 6.06
CA GLU A 139 -1.98 7.03 6.38
C GLU A 139 -3.31 7.06 5.62
N ILE A 140 -4.38 7.52 6.27
CA ILE A 140 -5.67 7.78 5.64
C ILE A 140 -5.90 9.30 5.64
N GLY A 141 -6.37 9.85 4.52
CA GLY A 141 -6.63 11.28 4.38
C GLY A 141 -5.39 12.15 4.64
N ALA A 142 -5.53 13.12 5.54
CA ALA A 142 -4.44 14.00 5.98
C ALA A 142 -3.31 13.26 6.72
N GLY A 143 -3.53 12.01 7.16
CA GLY A 143 -2.49 11.17 7.73
C GLY A 143 -1.85 11.76 8.98
N PHE A 144 -0.53 11.64 9.09
CA PHE A 144 0.23 12.28 10.18
C PHE A 144 0.22 13.82 10.09
N GLY A 145 -0.15 14.40 8.94
CA GLY A 145 -0.35 15.84 8.79
C GLY A 145 -1.49 16.38 9.67
N SER A 146 -2.43 15.53 10.09
CA SER A 146 -3.51 15.89 11.01
C SER A 146 -3.02 16.35 12.39
N VAL A 147 -1.82 15.93 12.83
CA VAL A 147 -1.28 16.20 14.18
C VAL A 147 -1.10 17.69 14.46
N VAL A 148 -0.81 18.48 13.42
CA VAL A 148 -0.59 19.93 13.56
C VAL A 148 -1.85 20.76 13.31
N GLN A 149 -2.94 20.12 12.88
CA GLN A 149 -4.19 20.80 12.52
C GLN A 149 -5.06 21.05 13.75
N ARG A 150 -5.82 22.15 13.73
CA ARG A 150 -6.87 22.40 14.72
C ARG A 150 -8.15 21.69 14.31
N GLY A 151 -9.02 21.35 15.27
CA GLY A 151 -10.32 20.73 14.94
C GLY A 151 -11.21 21.59 14.02
N SER A 152 -11.09 22.92 14.09
CA SER A 152 -11.78 23.86 13.19
C SER A 152 -11.24 23.87 11.75
N GLU A 153 -10.08 23.25 11.52
CA GLU A 153 -9.45 23.13 10.20
C GLU A 153 -9.57 21.68 9.69
N HIS A 154 -9.37 20.69 10.57
CA HIS A 154 -9.42 19.28 10.21
C HIS A 154 -10.83 18.77 9.92
N GLY A 155 -11.85 19.36 10.55
CA GLY A 155 -13.23 18.93 10.38
C GLY A 155 -13.73 19.21 8.96
N ASP A 156 -14.05 18.16 8.22
CA ASP A 156 -14.62 18.30 6.88
C ASP A 156 -16.04 18.84 6.94
N GLU A 157 -16.21 20.12 6.60
CA GLU A 157 -17.51 20.80 6.59
C GLU A 157 -18.42 20.26 5.48
N LEU A 158 -19.71 20.11 5.80
CA LEU A 158 -20.71 19.54 4.90
C LEU A 158 -21.76 20.58 4.50
N THR A 159 -21.97 20.73 3.19
CA THR A 159 -23.00 21.58 2.61
C THR A 159 -23.99 20.73 1.80
N PRO A 160 -25.16 21.26 1.41
CA PRO A 160 -26.05 20.57 0.48
C PRO A 160 -25.40 20.21 -0.88
N GLN A 161 -24.29 20.86 -1.24
CA GLN A 161 -23.51 20.59 -2.45
C GLN A 161 -22.39 19.56 -2.23
N GLY A 162 -22.22 19.05 -1.01
CA GLY A 162 -21.18 18.11 -0.63
C GLY A 162 -20.19 18.67 0.40
N PHE A 163 -19.15 17.88 0.67
CA PHE A 163 -18.06 18.25 1.57
C PHE A 163 -17.18 19.34 0.95
N LEU A 164 -16.69 20.27 1.78
CA LEU A 164 -15.80 21.36 1.35
C LEU A 164 -14.31 20.95 1.31
N SER A 165 -13.94 19.91 2.06
CA SER A 165 -12.58 19.37 2.16
C SER A 165 -12.63 17.85 2.33
N ASN A 166 -11.49 17.17 2.20
CA ASN A 166 -11.35 15.72 2.37
C ASN A 166 -10.15 15.36 3.27
N HIS A 167 -10.07 15.99 4.45
CA HIS A 167 -9.04 15.71 5.44
C HIS A 167 -9.19 14.33 6.08
N SER A 168 -10.42 13.83 6.17
CA SER A 168 -10.75 12.47 6.60
C SER A 168 -10.36 11.39 5.58
N GLY A 169 -10.11 11.76 4.32
CA GLY A 169 -9.72 10.82 3.27
C GLY A 169 -10.83 9.84 2.91
N GLY A 170 -12.06 10.33 2.84
CA GLY A 170 -13.24 9.58 2.42
C GLY A 170 -13.80 8.63 3.48
N ILE A 171 -13.26 8.63 4.71
CA ILE A 171 -13.67 7.73 5.79
C ILE A 171 -13.88 8.53 7.09
N LEU A 172 -15.10 8.54 7.60
CA LEU A 172 -15.46 9.22 8.85
C LEU A 172 -16.17 8.27 9.78
N GLY A 173 -15.71 8.18 11.03
CA GLY A 173 -16.28 7.23 12.01
C GLY A 173 -16.11 5.75 11.64
N GLY A 174 -15.21 5.44 10.70
CA GLY A 174 -14.98 4.07 10.22
C GLY A 174 -15.89 3.63 9.07
N ILE A 175 -16.67 4.54 8.49
CA ILE A 175 -17.49 4.30 7.29
C ILE A 175 -17.13 5.28 6.16
N SER A 176 -17.33 4.88 4.91
CA SER A 176 -17.10 5.74 3.75
C SER A 176 -18.10 6.91 3.70
N THR A 177 -17.61 8.10 3.34
CA THR A 177 -18.41 9.33 3.24
C THR A 177 -18.98 9.58 1.84
N GLY A 178 -18.51 8.82 0.85
CA GLY A 178 -18.80 9.04 -0.58
C GLY A 178 -17.78 9.96 -1.28
N GLN A 179 -16.91 10.63 -0.52
CA GLN A 179 -15.73 11.29 -1.09
C GLN A 179 -14.68 10.25 -1.49
N ASP A 180 -13.70 10.68 -2.28
CA ASP A 180 -12.58 9.83 -2.67
C ASP A 180 -11.84 9.33 -1.44
N ILE A 181 -11.58 8.03 -1.38
CA ILE A 181 -10.79 7.43 -0.31
C ILE A 181 -9.32 7.65 -0.63
N HIS A 182 -8.61 8.35 0.28
CA HIS A 182 -7.19 8.65 0.13
C HIS A 182 -6.37 7.80 1.10
N VAL A 183 -5.43 7.03 0.57
CA VAL A 183 -4.51 6.19 1.35
C VAL A 183 -3.08 6.50 0.92
N ASN A 184 -2.17 6.70 1.88
CA ASN A 184 -0.75 6.74 1.60
C ASN A 184 -0.04 5.59 2.30
N ILE A 185 0.95 4.99 1.63
CA ILE A 185 1.78 3.94 2.21
C ILE A 185 3.26 4.31 2.10
N ALA A 186 4.01 4.00 3.16
CA ALA A 186 5.46 4.19 3.21
C ALA A 186 6.16 2.83 3.10
N ILE A 187 7.00 2.67 2.08
CA ILE A 187 7.74 1.44 1.79
C ILE A 187 9.20 1.64 2.12
N LYS A 188 9.76 0.75 2.96
CA LYS A 188 11.16 0.82 3.36
C LYS A 188 12.12 0.44 2.22
N PRO A 189 13.40 0.87 2.29
CA PRO A 189 14.45 0.33 1.43
C PRO A 189 14.59 -1.20 1.51
N THR A 190 15.02 -1.80 0.40
CA THR A 190 15.26 -3.24 0.29
C THR A 190 16.45 -3.63 1.17
N SER A 191 16.32 -4.70 1.96
CA SER A 191 17.42 -5.11 2.86
C SER A 191 18.53 -5.88 2.14
N SER A 192 18.23 -6.47 0.98
CA SER A 192 19.19 -7.18 0.13
C SER A 192 19.93 -6.18 -0.76
N ILE A 193 21.10 -5.76 -0.30
CA ILE A 193 21.99 -4.84 -1.01
C ILE A 193 23.37 -5.49 -1.20
N ALA A 194 24.11 -5.04 -2.21
CA ALA A 194 25.45 -5.55 -2.48
C ALA A 194 26.51 -4.93 -1.54
N THR A 195 26.16 -3.85 -0.83
CA THR A 195 26.98 -3.29 0.24
C THR A 195 27.05 -4.27 1.42
N PRO A 196 28.25 -4.69 1.87
CA PRO A 196 28.41 -5.61 2.99
C PRO A 196 27.78 -5.10 4.29
N ARG A 197 27.05 -5.98 4.98
CA ARG A 197 26.40 -5.70 6.26
C ARG A 197 26.70 -6.78 7.29
N ARG A 198 26.84 -6.38 8.55
CA ARG A 198 26.98 -7.30 9.68
C ARG A 198 25.66 -8.02 9.93
N SER A 199 25.74 -9.32 10.15
CA SER A 199 24.63 -10.20 10.52
C SER A 199 25.15 -11.34 11.42
N ILE A 200 24.30 -12.33 11.69
CA ILE A 200 24.67 -13.58 12.35
C ILE A 200 24.24 -14.79 11.52
N ASP A 201 24.96 -15.90 11.63
CA ASP A 201 24.54 -17.20 11.08
C ASP A 201 23.52 -17.89 12.01
N ILE A 202 23.04 -19.08 11.61
CA ILE A 202 22.09 -19.88 12.38
C ILE A 202 22.65 -20.38 13.73
N ASN A 203 23.98 -20.32 13.92
CA ASN A 203 24.66 -20.69 15.16
C ASN A 203 24.96 -19.46 16.04
N GLY A 204 24.56 -18.26 15.62
CA GLY A 204 24.80 -17.01 16.32
C GLY A 204 26.19 -16.41 16.11
N ASN A 205 27.00 -16.95 15.20
CA ASN A 205 28.32 -16.38 14.91
C ASN A 205 28.19 -15.14 14.02
N PRO A 206 28.99 -14.09 14.24
CA PRO A 206 28.98 -12.91 13.40
C PRO A 206 29.42 -13.26 11.99
N VAL A 207 28.64 -12.81 11.00
CA VAL A 207 28.95 -12.94 9.57
C VAL A 207 28.78 -11.60 8.87
N GLU A 208 29.43 -11.46 7.73
CA GLU A 208 29.22 -10.35 6.82
C GLU A 208 28.44 -10.85 5.62
N LEU A 209 27.29 -10.21 5.34
CA LEU A 209 26.38 -10.57 4.27
C LEU A 209 26.37 -9.48 3.20
N ALA A 210 26.56 -9.88 1.95
CA ALA A 210 26.35 -9.06 0.78
C ALA A 210 25.59 -9.91 -0.25
N THR A 211 24.51 -9.38 -0.81
CA THR A 211 23.75 -10.07 -1.86
C THR A 211 24.19 -9.55 -3.22
N HIS A 212 24.77 -10.44 -4.03
CA HIS A 212 25.22 -10.12 -5.38
C HIS A 212 24.19 -10.57 -6.41
N GLY A 213 23.77 -9.67 -7.29
CA GLY A 213 22.76 -9.94 -8.32
C GLY A 213 22.05 -8.68 -8.78
N ARG A 214 21.08 -8.83 -9.70
CA ARG A 214 20.16 -7.75 -10.07
C ARG A 214 19.10 -7.61 -8.99
N HIS A 215 19.31 -6.68 -8.06
CA HIS A 215 18.32 -6.30 -7.07
C HIS A 215 17.65 -5.00 -7.48
N ASP A 216 16.35 -4.89 -7.20
CA ASP A 216 15.64 -3.64 -7.41
C ASP A 216 16.09 -2.61 -6.36
N PRO A 217 16.67 -1.47 -6.78
CA PRO A 217 17.10 -0.41 -5.87
C PRO A 217 15.92 0.26 -5.14
N CYS A 218 14.68 0.04 -5.62
CA CYS A 218 13.47 0.48 -4.95
C CYS A 218 12.32 -0.48 -5.26
N VAL A 219 12.01 -1.38 -4.31
CA VAL A 219 10.90 -2.33 -4.46
C VAL A 219 9.52 -1.65 -4.44
N GLY A 220 9.44 -0.45 -3.89
CA GLY A 220 8.18 0.28 -3.74
C GLY A 220 7.51 0.66 -5.06
N LEU A 221 8.29 0.85 -6.14
CA LEU A 221 7.74 1.20 -7.45
C LEU A 221 6.75 0.15 -7.97
N ARG A 222 6.97 -1.13 -7.65
CA ARG A 222 6.09 -2.22 -8.09
C ARG A 222 4.91 -2.48 -7.14
N ALA A 223 4.80 -1.73 -6.05
CA ALA A 223 3.74 -1.91 -5.08
C ALA A 223 2.41 -1.26 -5.52
N ALA A 224 2.42 -0.34 -6.49
CA ALA A 224 1.21 0.37 -6.91
C ALA A 224 0.07 -0.58 -7.35
N PRO A 225 0.27 -1.54 -8.27
CA PRO A 225 -0.79 -2.47 -8.67
C PRO A 225 -1.26 -3.39 -7.52
N ILE A 226 -0.35 -3.72 -6.59
CA ILE A 226 -0.65 -4.55 -5.43
C ILE A 226 -1.55 -3.77 -4.47
N ALA A 227 -1.20 -2.51 -4.18
CA ALA A 227 -1.97 -1.64 -3.30
C ALA A 227 -3.37 -1.38 -3.85
N GLU A 228 -3.51 -1.15 -5.16
CA GLU A 228 -4.84 -1.06 -5.81
C GLU A 228 -5.67 -2.33 -5.61
N ALA A 229 -5.05 -3.51 -5.79
CA ALA A 229 -5.74 -4.78 -5.62
C ALA A 229 -6.16 -5.03 -4.17
N MET A 230 -5.30 -4.68 -3.20
CA MET A 230 -5.60 -4.80 -1.77
C MET A 230 -6.76 -3.88 -1.38
N LEU A 231 -6.75 -2.62 -1.82
CA LEU A 231 -7.87 -1.70 -1.57
C LEU A 231 -9.17 -2.22 -2.20
N ALA A 232 -9.09 -2.73 -3.43
CA ALA A 232 -10.26 -3.30 -4.11
C ALA A 232 -10.86 -4.48 -3.35
N LEU A 233 -10.02 -5.38 -2.81
CA LEU A 233 -10.49 -6.52 -2.02
C LEU A 233 -11.21 -6.09 -0.75
N VAL A 234 -10.65 -5.12 -0.02
CA VAL A 234 -11.27 -4.57 1.19
C VAL A 234 -12.62 -3.90 0.85
N LEU A 235 -12.67 -3.10 -0.21
CA LEU A 235 -13.90 -2.43 -0.62
C LEU A 235 -14.99 -3.40 -1.07
N ILE A 236 -14.63 -4.49 -1.77
CA ILE A 236 -15.60 -5.54 -2.11
C ILE A 236 -16.16 -6.20 -0.86
N ASP A 237 -15.30 -6.56 0.09
CA ASP A 237 -15.74 -7.22 1.32
C ASP A 237 -16.75 -6.32 2.07
N HIS A 238 -16.41 -5.05 2.30
CA HIS A 238 -17.33 -4.11 2.94
C HIS A 238 -18.59 -3.84 2.11
N ALA A 239 -18.54 -3.82 0.79
CA ALA A 239 -19.74 -3.70 -0.05
C ALA A 239 -20.68 -4.90 0.11
N LEU A 240 -20.13 -6.11 0.20
CA LEU A 240 -20.92 -7.33 0.41
C LEU A 240 -21.49 -7.39 1.83
N ARG A 241 -20.72 -7.00 2.85
CA ARG A 241 -21.19 -6.90 4.24
C ARG A 241 -22.28 -5.84 4.39
N HIS A 242 -22.09 -4.66 3.82
CA HIS A 242 -23.08 -3.58 3.83
C HIS A 242 -24.41 -4.04 3.21
N ARG A 243 -24.35 -4.76 2.07
CA ARG A 243 -25.54 -5.37 1.45
C ARG A 243 -26.22 -6.38 2.37
N ALA A 244 -25.46 -7.20 3.10
CA ALA A 244 -26.02 -8.19 4.03
C ALA A 244 -26.70 -7.53 5.24
N GLN A 245 -26.14 -6.44 5.76
CA GLN A 245 -26.69 -5.70 6.89
C GLN A 245 -27.94 -4.87 6.53
N ASN A 246 -28.05 -4.42 5.28
CA ASN A 246 -29.06 -3.45 4.83
C ASN A 246 -30.01 -4.01 3.76
N ALA A 247 -30.27 -5.31 3.75
CA ALA A 247 -31.03 -5.97 2.68
C ALA A 247 -32.43 -5.35 2.45
N ASP A 248 -33.10 -4.91 3.52
CA ASP A 248 -34.43 -4.31 3.49
C ASP A 248 -34.43 -2.81 3.86
N ALA A 249 -33.25 -2.19 3.95
CA ALA A 249 -33.15 -0.79 4.37
C ALA A 249 -33.52 0.14 3.22
N ALA A 250 -34.48 1.03 3.47
CA ALA A 250 -34.79 2.17 2.62
C ALA A 250 -34.38 3.46 3.35
N VAL A 251 -33.64 4.32 2.66
CA VAL A 251 -33.24 5.63 3.20
C VAL A 251 -33.65 6.73 2.23
N ASP A 252 -34.32 7.76 2.75
CA ASP A 252 -34.69 8.97 2.01
C ASP A 252 -33.58 10.05 2.09
N THR A 253 -32.46 9.72 2.74
CA THR A 253 -31.31 10.62 2.90
C THR A 253 -30.65 10.87 1.54
N PRO A 254 -30.45 12.13 1.12
CA PRO A 254 -29.80 12.43 -0.16
C PRO A 254 -28.34 11.95 -0.21
N ASP A 255 -27.97 11.27 -1.30
CA ASP A 255 -26.57 10.97 -1.65
C ASP A 255 -25.92 12.22 -2.28
N ILE A 256 -25.54 13.17 -1.42
CA ILE A 256 -24.93 14.45 -1.82
C ILE A 256 -23.58 14.28 -2.51
N ALA A 257 -22.88 13.16 -2.29
CA ALA A 257 -21.60 12.88 -2.94
C ALA A 257 -21.79 12.57 -4.43
N LYS A 258 -22.83 11.80 -4.79
CA LYS A 258 -23.18 11.50 -6.19
C LYS A 258 -23.90 12.62 -6.95
N GLN A 259 -24.31 13.69 -6.28
CA GLN A 259 -24.91 14.84 -6.96
C GLN A 259 -23.88 15.70 -7.71
N ARG A 260 -22.58 15.49 -7.44
CA ARG A 260 -21.51 15.83 -8.38
C ARG A 260 -21.50 14.76 -9.47
N GLY A 261 -22.03 15.11 -10.64
CA GLY A 261 -22.24 14.19 -11.77
C GLY A 261 -20.99 13.47 -12.28
#